data_AF-A0A9E7YY52-F1
#
_entry.id   AF-A0A9E7YY52-F1
#
_cell.length_a   1.000
_cell.length_b   1.000
_cell.length_c   1.000
_cell.angle_alpha   90.00
_cell.angle_beta   90.00
_cell.angle_gamma   90.00
#
_symmetry.space_group_name_H-M   'P 1'
#
loop_
_entity.id
_entity.type
_entity.pdbx_description
1 polymer ?
#
loop_
_entity_poly.entity_id
_entity_poly.type
_entity_poly.pdbx_seq_one_letter_code
_entity_poly.pdbx_strand_id
1 'polypeptide(L)'
;MGSDGIAVSADGERLYYCALASRRLYSVATSALRDITMTDTQVAATVRDEGLKPGASDGLESDVLGRLYATDYEHNAIHRRLADGAYETLAQDSRLSWPDTLALASDGHLFVIAKVHRQP
;
A
#
# COMPACT_ATOMS: atom_id res chain seq x y z
N MET A 1 3.04 11.76 12.51
CA MET A 1 2.54 10.48 11.98
C MET A 1 3.50 10.03 10.90
N GLY A 2 4.04 8.81 11.01
CA GLY A 2 5.04 8.27 10.08
C GLY A 2 4.43 7.53 8.89
N SER A 3 5.29 7.02 8.00
CA SER A 3 4.92 6.04 6.98
C SER A 3 4.64 4.69 7.64
N ASP A 4 3.62 3.97 7.16
CA ASP A 4 3.26 2.64 7.67
C ASP A 4 3.19 1.65 6.51
N GLY A 5 2.15 1.79 5.68
CA GLY A 5 1.96 0.97 4.49
C GLY A 5 3.09 1.11 3.49
N ILE A 6 3.60 -0.03 3.04
CA ILE A 6 4.70 -0.15 2.09
C ILE A 6 4.47 -1.36 1.17
N ALA A 7 4.74 -1.21 -0.12
CA ALA A 7 4.74 -2.32 -1.08
C ALA A 7 5.71 -2.02 -2.23
N VAL A 8 6.32 -3.06 -2.81
CA VAL A 8 7.17 -2.92 -4.01
C VAL A 8 6.35 -3.31 -5.23
N SER A 9 6.45 -2.58 -6.34
CA SER A 9 5.77 -2.93 -7.59
C SER A 9 6.21 -4.30 -8.13
N ALA A 10 5.37 -4.93 -8.95
CA ALA A 10 5.65 -6.24 -9.56
C ALA A 10 7.01 -6.32 -10.28
N ASP A 11 7.34 -5.23 -11.00
CA ASP A 11 8.60 -5.06 -11.75
C ASP A 11 9.78 -4.63 -10.86
N GLY A 12 9.54 -4.37 -9.58
CA GLY A 12 10.53 -3.87 -8.64
C GLY A 12 10.95 -2.43 -8.86
N GLU A 13 10.37 -1.69 -9.81
CA GLU A 13 10.81 -0.34 -10.17
C GLU A 13 10.41 0.73 -9.15
N ARG A 14 9.30 0.53 -8.44
CA ARG A 14 8.74 1.51 -7.49
C ARG A 14 8.45 0.89 -6.13
N LEU A 15 8.70 1.66 -5.08
CA LEU A 15 8.24 1.40 -3.73
C LEU A 15 7.08 2.36 -3.44
N TYR A 16 5.90 1.80 -3.24
CA TYR A 16 4.70 2.51 -2.81
C TYR A 16 4.71 2.66 -1.30
N TYR A 17 4.30 3.83 -0.81
CA TYR A 17 4.21 4.09 0.62
C TYR A 17 3.13 5.12 0.95
N CYS A 18 2.61 5.05 2.17
CA CYS A 18 1.69 6.05 2.70
C CYS A 18 1.84 6.23 4.21
N ALA A 19 1.52 7.43 4.69
CA ALA A 19 1.36 7.66 6.12
C ALA A 19 0.05 7.04 6.63
N LEU A 20 0.08 6.48 7.85
CA LEU A 20 -1.07 5.78 8.46
C LEU A 20 -2.37 6.59 8.36
N ALA A 21 -2.35 7.83 8.86
CA ALA A 21 -3.51 8.73 8.84
C ALA A 21 -3.63 9.56 7.55
N SER A 22 -3.23 9.00 6.40
CA SER A 22 -3.32 9.67 5.10
C SER A 22 -4.04 8.79 4.07
N ARG A 23 -4.92 9.42 3.31
CA ARG A 23 -5.50 8.85 2.09
C ARG A 23 -4.59 9.00 0.89
N ARG A 24 -3.52 9.81 0.97
CA ARG A 24 -2.60 10.01 -0.14
C ARG A 24 -1.61 8.85 -0.25
N LEU A 25 -1.43 8.36 -1.47
CA LEU A 25 -0.43 7.36 -1.83
C LEU A 25 0.74 8.05 -2.53
N TYR A 26 1.95 7.66 -2.15
CA TYR A 26 3.17 8.08 -2.83
C TYR A 26 3.92 6.85 -3.32
N SER A 27 4.85 7.09 -4.24
CA SER A 27 5.79 6.06 -4.65
C SER A 27 7.15 6.68 -4.93
N VAL A 28 8.23 5.94 -4.78
CA VAL A 28 9.61 6.39 -5.04
C VAL A 28 10.33 5.34 -5.88
N ALA A 29 11.27 5.76 -6.74
CA ALA A 29 12.04 4.83 -7.55
C ALA A 29 12.95 3.97 -6.66
N THR A 30 12.87 2.64 -6.78
CA THR A 30 13.71 1.75 -5.96
C THR A 30 15.17 1.82 -6.36
N SER A 31 15.47 2.14 -7.63
CA SER A 31 16.83 2.40 -8.11
C SER A 31 17.46 3.57 -7.34
N ALA A 32 16.70 4.65 -7.12
CA ALA A 32 17.16 5.80 -6.36
C ALA A 32 17.40 5.47 -4.88
N LEU A 33 16.55 4.61 -4.28
CA LEU A 33 16.73 4.17 -2.90
C LEU A 33 17.94 3.23 -2.70
N ARG A 34 18.32 2.45 -3.72
CA ARG A 34 19.45 1.53 -3.67
C ARG A 34 20.79 2.19 -3.99
N ASP A 35 20.78 3.34 -4.66
CA ASP A 35 21.99 4.07 -5.01
C ASP A 35 22.48 4.91 -3.82
N ILE A 36 23.46 4.37 -3.10
CA ILE A 36 24.06 5.03 -1.93
C ILE A 36 24.81 6.34 -2.26
N THR A 37 24.99 6.65 -3.54
CA THR A 37 25.65 7.88 -3.99
C THR A 37 24.68 9.03 -4.22
N MET A 38 23.38 8.75 -4.30
CA MET A 38 22.35 9.78 -4.46
C MET A 38 22.10 10.52 -3.14
N THR A 39 21.91 11.83 -3.24
CA THR A 39 21.47 12.68 -2.13
C THR A 39 19.96 12.55 -1.90
N ASP A 40 19.51 12.90 -0.69
CA ASP A 40 18.08 12.93 -0.34
C ASP A 40 17.25 13.77 -1.31
N THR A 41 17.79 14.89 -1.81
CA THR A 41 17.11 15.73 -2.80
C THR A 41 16.92 15.00 -4.14
N GLN A 42 17.93 14.24 -4.58
CA GLN A 42 17.83 13.46 -5.81
C GLN A 42 16.85 12.29 -5.65
N VAL A 43 16.84 11.62 -4.49
CA VAL A 43 15.85 10.58 -4.17
C VAL A 43 14.43 11.18 -4.15
N ALA A 44 14.25 12.30 -3.45
CA ALA A 44 12.97 13.01 -3.34
C ALA A 44 12.43 13.44 -4.71
N ALA A 45 13.30 13.80 -5.66
CA ALA A 45 12.91 14.13 -7.03
C ALA A 45 12.30 12.94 -7.80
N THR A 46 12.48 11.70 -7.34
CA THR A 46 11.85 10.50 -7.93
C THR A 46 10.52 10.11 -7.30
N VAL A 47 10.13 10.83 -6.23
CA VAL A 47 8.83 10.64 -5.57
C VAL A 47 7.73 11.07 -6.53
N ARG A 48 6.74 10.21 -6.70
CA ARG A 48 5.51 10.50 -7.41
C ARG A 48 4.36 10.48 -6.43
N ASP A 49 3.45 11.40 -6.69
CA ASP A 49 2.17 11.42 -6.04
C ASP A 49 1.18 10.57 -6.84
N GLU A 50 0.73 9.47 -6.25
CA GLU A 50 -0.13 8.48 -6.89
C GLU A 50 -1.63 8.79 -6.70
N GLY A 51 -1.94 9.93 -6.06
CA GLY A 51 -3.30 10.38 -5.82
C GLY A 51 -3.91 9.86 -4.52
N LEU A 52 -5.24 9.90 -4.47
CA LEU A 52 -6.02 9.52 -3.30
C LEU A 52 -6.45 8.06 -3.39
N LYS A 53 -6.24 7.33 -2.29
CA LYS A 53 -6.88 6.05 -1.98
C LYS A 53 -8.33 6.30 -1.52
N PRO A 54 -9.23 5.31 -1.64
CA PRO A 54 -10.60 5.42 -1.11
C PRO A 54 -10.68 5.63 0.41
N GLY A 55 -9.67 5.18 1.16
CA GLY A 55 -9.55 5.38 2.61
C GLY A 55 -8.11 5.41 3.09
N ALA A 56 -7.93 5.65 4.38
CA ALA A 56 -6.62 5.60 5.04
C ALA A 56 -6.20 4.15 5.26
N SER A 57 -4.93 3.86 5.01
CA SER A 57 -4.41 2.49 4.97
C SER A 57 -3.32 2.31 5.99
N ASP A 58 -3.37 1.15 6.61
CA ASP A 58 -2.32 0.63 7.47
C ASP A 58 -1.32 -0.12 6.58
N GLY A 59 -1.73 -1.26 6.00
CA GLY A 59 -0.90 -2.05 5.09
C GLY A 59 -1.19 -1.83 3.60
N LEU A 60 -0.15 -2.13 2.83
CA LEU A 60 -0.16 -2.24 1.37
C LEU A 60 0.42 -3.60 0.96
N GLU A 61 0.01 -4.12 -0.18
CA GLU A 61 0.61 -5.29 -0.84
C GLU A 61 0.47 -5.12 -2.36
N SER A 62 1.32 -5.74 -3.17
CA SER A 62 1.20 -5.74 -4.61
C SER A 62 1.09 -7.16 -5.18
N ASP A 63 0.80 -7.26 -6.47
CA ASP A 63 0.85 -8.54 -7.16
C ASP A 63 1.60 -8.50 -8.48
N VAL A 64 1.78 -9.67 -9.06
CA VAL A 64 2.47 -9.88 -10.35
C VAL A 64 1.74 -9.26 -11.56
N LEU A 65 0.50 -8.82 -11.41
CA LEU A 65 -0.28 -8.16 -12.47
C LEU A 65 -0.19 -6.63 -12.38
N GLY A 66 0.66 -6.10 -11.49
CA GLY A 66 0.84 -4.66 -11.30
C GLY A 66 -0.29 -4.00 -10.53
N ARG A 67 -1.09 -4.77 -9.78
CA ARG A 67 -2.14 -4.24 -8.91
C ARG A 67 -1.58 -3.97 -7.51
N LEU A 68 -2.18 -3.00 -6.83
CA LEU A 68 -1.85 -2.67 -5.44
C LEU A 68 -3.09 -2.90 -4.58
N TYR A 69 -2.93 -3.57 -3.45
CA TYR A 69 -3.95 -3.81 -2.45
C TYR A 69 -3.70 -2.87 -1.27
N ALA A 70 -4.75 -2.22 -0.80
CA ALA A 70 -4.68 -1.28 0.30
C ALA A 70 -5.76 -1.61 1.33
N THR A 71 -5.37 -1.64 2.60
CA THR A 71 -6.37 -1.71 3.68
C THR A 71 -7.09 -0.37 3.83
N ASP A 72 -8.28 -0.41 4.39
CA ASP A 72 -9.09 0.75 4.73
C ASP A 72 -9.71 0.54 6.11
N TYR A 73 -9.04 1.08 7.13
CA TYR A 73 -9.52 0.99 8.50
C TYR A 73 -10.67 1.95 8.79
N GLU A 74 -10.90 2.96 7.93
CA GLU A 74 -12.04 3.89 8.07
C GLU A 74 -13.36 3.21 7.71
N HIS A 75 -13.31 2.26 6.76
CA HIS A 75 -14.52 1.62 6.21
C HIS A 75 -14.56 0.09 6.35
N ASN A 76 -13.61 -0.51 7.07
CA ASN A 76 -13.46 -1.96 7.24
C ASN A 76 -13.40 -2.69 5.88
N ALA A 77 -12.56 -2.20 4.98
CA ALA A 77 -12.51 -2.63 3.58
C ALA A 77 -11.08 -2.93 3.12
N ILE A 78 -10.98 -3.70 2.04
CA ILE A 78 -9.77 -3.88 1.24
C ILE A 78 -10.07 -3.37 -0.16
N HIS A 79 -9.23 -2.47 -0.66
CA HIS A 79 -9.31 -1.94 -2.02
C HIS A 79 -8.19 -2.50 -2.89
N ARG A 80 -8.49 -2.69 -4.17
CA ARG A 80 -7.54 -3.06 -5.20
C ARG A 80 -7.41 -1.91 -6.19
N ARG A 81 -6.23 -1.30 -6.26
CA ARG A 81 -5.82 -0.40 -7.33
C ARG A 81 -5.36 -1.22 -8.52
N LEU A 82 -5.98 -1.02 -9.67
CA LEU A 82 -5.59 -1.62 -10.94
C LEU A 82 -4.32 -0.95 -11.49
N ALA A 83 -3.70 -1.57 -12.50
CA ALA A 83 -2.49 -1.05 -13.13
C ALA A 83 -2.68 0.31 -13.82
N ASP A 84 -3.92 0.64 -14.22
CA ASP A 84 -4.31 1.93 -14.77
C ASP A 84 -4.55 3.02 -13.69
N GLY A 85 -4.47 2.62 -12.41
CA GLY A 85 -4.66 3.50 -11.26
C GLY A 85 -6.09 3.59 -10.71
N ALA A 86 -7.08 2.94 -11.36
CA ALA A 86 -8.44 2.88 -10.84
C ALA A 86 -8.54 2.02 -9.58
N TYR A 87 -9.48 2.32 -8.68
CA TYR A 87 -9.71 1.53 -7.48
C TYR A 87 -11.03 0.75 -7.54
N GLU A 88 -11.00 -0.45 -7.01
CA GLU A 88 -12.16 -1.32 -6.80
C GLU A 88 -12.19 -1.82 -5.36
N THR A 89 -13.36 -1.83 -4.73
CA THR A 89 -13.54 -2.49 -3.42
C THR A 89 -13.53 -4.00 -3.63
N LEU A 90 -12.53 -4.69 -3.08
CA LEU A 90 -12.41 -6.13 -3.17
C LEU A 90 -13.23 -6.85 -2.10
N ALA A 91 -13.21 -6.31 -0.88
CA ALA A 91 -13.96 -6.83 0.25
C ALA A 91 -14.32 -5.69 1.21
N GLN A 92 -15.50 -5.77 1.82
CA GLN A 92 -15.92 -4.89 2.90
C GLN A 92 -16.79 -5.68 3.87
N ASP A 93 -16.37 -5.77 5.13
CA ASP A 93 -17.01 -6.63 6.13
C ASP A 93 -16.66 -6.16 7.54
N SER A 94 -17.59 -6.24 8.50
CA SER A 94 -17.33 -5.84 9.89
C SER A 94 -16.26 -6.68 10.58
N ARG A 95 -15.95 -7.87 10.06
CA ARG A 95 -14.83 -8.72 10.52
C ARG A 95 -13.47 -8.12 10.17
N LEU A 96 -13.37 -7.30 9.12
CA LEU A 96 -12.17 -6.55 8.73
C LEU A 96 -12.02 -5.27 9.56
N SER A 97 -12.29 -5.35 10.88
CA SER A 97 -12.19 -4.19 11.74
C SER A 97 -10.73 -3.79 11.93
N TRP A 98 -10.36 -2.60 11.43
CA TRP A 98 -8.96 -2.15 11.34
C TRP A 98 -8.06 -3.20 10.67
N PRO A 99 -8.20 -3.40 9.34
CA PRO A 99 -7.31 -4.28 8.61
C PRO A 99 -5.93 -3.65 8.52
N ASP A 100 -4.92 -4.44 8.89
CA ASP A 100 -3.56 -3.98 9.12
C ASP A 100 -2.64 -4.51 8.01
N THR A 101 -2.13 -5.72 8.17
CA THR A 101 -1.18 -6.35 7.26
C THR A 101 -1.89 -7.19 6.19
N LEU A 102 -1.35 -7.14 4.97
CA LEU A 102 -1.75 -7.96 3.83
C LEU A 102 -0.61 -8.90 3.43
N ALA A 103 -0.94 -10.08 2.93
CA ALA A 103 0.02 -10.96 2.28
C ALA A 103 -0.65 -11.71 1.13
N LEU A 104 -0.09 -11.64 -0.08
CA LEU A 104 -0.60 -12.36 -1.23
C LEU A 104 0.20 -13.65 -1.48
N ALA A 105 -0.48 -14.79 -1.44
CA ALA A 105 0.12 -16.08 -1.77
C ALA A 105 0.19 -16.29 -3.29
N SER A 106 1.12 -17.15 -3.72
CA SER A 106 1.35 -17.46 -5.13
C SER A 106 0.16 -18.13 -5.84
N ASP A 107 -0.78 -18.69 -5.08
CA ASP A 107 -2.01 -19.30 -5.59
C ASP A 107 -3.17 -18.28 -5.72
N GLY A 108 -2.91 -17.00 -5.44
CA GLY A 108 -3.86 -15.91 -5.57
C GLY A 108 -4.70 -15.62 -4.32
N HIS A 109 -4.48 -16.34 -3.20
CA HIS A 109 -5.16 -16.02 -1.94
C HIS A 109 -4.53 -14.80 -1.26
N LEU A 110 -5.36 -13.82 -0.92
CA LEU A 110 -4.98 -12.66 -0.12
C LEU A 110 -5.32 -12.91 1.35
N PHE A 111 -4.29 -12.94 2.20
CA PHE A 111 -4.41 -13.04 3.65
C PHE A 111 -4.38 -11.65 4.27
N VAL A 112 -5.18 -11.46 5.32
CA VAL A 112 -5.33 -10.17 6.00
C VAL A 112 -5.30 -10.38 7.50
N ILE A 113 -4.46 -9.61 8.21
CA ILE A 113 -4.55 -9.47 9.66
C ILE A 113 -5.47 -8.29 9.97
N ALA A 114 -6.46 -8.52 10.85
CA ALA A 114 -7.40 -7.49 11.27
C ALA A 114 -7.60 -7.55 12.79
N LYS A 115 -8.25 -6.52 13.34
CA LYS A 115 -8.52 -6.33 14.77
C LYS A 115 -7.27 -6.15 15.61
N VAL A 116 -6.23 -5.54 15.05
CA VAL A 116 -4.97 -5.24 15.77
C VAL A 116 -5.20 -4.42 17.05
N HIS A 117 -6.16 -3.50 17.04
CA HIS A 117 -6.59 -2.74 18.22
C HIS A 117 -7.27 -3.59 19.33
N ARG A 118 -7.49 -4.89 19.11
CA ARG A 118 -8.08 -5.83 20.08
C ARG A 118 -7.15 -6.98 20.46
N GLN A 119 -5.88 -6.91 20.07
CA GLN A 119 -4.89 -7.87 20.54
C GLN A 119 -4.58 -7.59 22.03
N PRO A 120 -4.48 -8.64 22.88
CA PRO A 120 -4.18 -8.48 24.31
C PRO A 120 -2.78 -7.95 24.58
#